data_AF-A0AAV2AVZ9-F1
#
_entry.id   AF-A0AAV2AVZ9-F1
#
_cell.length_a   1.000
_cell.length_b   1.000
_cell.length_c   1.000
_cell.angle_alpha   90.00
_cell.angle_beta   90.00
_cell.angle_gamma   90.00
#
_symmetry.space_group_name_H-M   'P 1'
#
loop_
_entity.id
_entity.type
_entity.pdbx_description
1 polymer ?
#
loop_
_entity_poly.entity_id
_entity_poly.type
_entity_poly.pdbx_seq_one_letter_code
_entity_poly.pdbx_strand_id
1 'polypeptide(L)'
;MSVLTFLSNFVLLIYYVIESIILTFVPRRYRYKDIKGQTVLITGGGCGIGRLLALRFAQHGARIVVWDLNLNGAQETVKMVKDQGGEAFAYRCDVSQPQAVYDAAAKVKQEVGKVDILVNNAGIVTGKRLLDCPDEKIKKTFEVNSLAHFWTCKAFLPDMMAENKGHIVSIASLAGYTGAVRLTDYCASKFAAVGFEESLRLELHVEGYNEIISSVVCPYFINTGMFDGVNSG
;
A
#
# COMPACT_ATOMS: atom_id res chain seq x y z
N MET A 1 -40.00 -5.58 7.06
CA MET A 1 -39.41 -4.60 6.11
C MET A 1 -40.52 -3.66 5.66
N SER A 2 -40.41 -2.35 5.87
CA SER A 2 -41.52 -1.44 5.55
C SER A 2 -41.61 -1.18 4.03
N VAL A 3 -42.79 -0.81 3.53
CA VAL A 3 -42.99 -0.41 2.12
C VAL A 3 -42.06 0.75 1.75
N LEU A 4 -41.77 1.65 2.69
CA LEU A 4 -40.81 2.74 2.54
C LEU A 4 -39.38 2.24 2.29
N THR A 5 -38.91 1.23 3.05
CA THR A 5 -37.59 0.63 2.84
C THR A 5 -37.49 -0.09 1.49
N PHE A 6 -38.57 -0.73 1.05
CA PHE A 6 -38.61 -1.37 -0.27
C PHE A 6 -38.52 -0.34 -1.40
N LEU A 7 -39.32 0.73 -1.33
CA LEU A 7 -39.30 1.81 -2.33
C LEU A 7 -37.94 2.53 -2.36
N SER A 8 -37.34 2.82 -1.20
CA SER A 8 -36.01 3.45 -1.14
C SER A 8 -34.93 2.57 -1.78
N ASN A 9 -34.94 1.27 -1.48
CA ASN A 9 -33.97 0.33 -2.06
C ASN A 9 -34.19 0.15 -3.56
N PHE A 10 -35.44 0.19 -4.03
CA PHE A 10 -35.77 0.09 -5.46
C PHE A 10 -35.31 1.34 -6.24
N VAL A 11 -35.45 2.53 -5.66
CA VAL A 11 -34.93 3.78 -6.25
C VAL A 11 -33.39 3.75 -6.28
N LEU A 12 -32.74 3.34 -5.18
CA LEU A 12 -31.29 3.16 -5.14
C LEU A 12 -30.80 2.17 -6.19
N LEU A 13 -31.50 1.05 -6.37
CA LEU A 13 -31.17 0.06 -7.40
C LEU A 13 -31.21 0.69 -8.80
N ILE A 14 -32.28 1.41 -9.15
CA ILE A 14 -32.38 2.09 -10.44
C ILE A 14 -31.25 3.10 -10.61
N TYR A 15 -30.97 3.91 -9.58
CA TYR A 15 -29.87 4.86 -9.58
C TYR A 15 -28.52 4.19 -9.87
N TYR A 16 -28.17 3.12 -9.14
CA TYR A 16 -26.90 2.41 -9.34
C TYR A 16 -26.81 1.68 -10.68
N VAL A 17 -27.92 1.19 -11.24
CA VAL A 17 -27.94 0.62 -12.59
C VAL A 17 -27.64 1.70 -13.64
N ILE A 18 -28.30 2.86 -13.55
CA ILE A 18 -28.06 3.98 -14.47
C ILE A 18 -26.63 4.47 -14.34
N GLU A 19 -26.14 4.68 -13.12
CA GLU A 19 -24.75 5.06 -12.84
C GLU A 19 -23.77 4.05 -13.45
N SER A 20 -23.99 2.75 -13.25
CA SER A 20 -23.14 1.69 -13.82
C SER A 20 -23.11 1.72 -15.35
N ILE A 21 -24.25 1.94 -16.00
CA ILE A 21 -24.34 2.10 -17.46
C ILE A 21 -23.53 3.32 -17.90
N ILE A 22 -23.72 4.47 -17.26
CA ILE A 22 -22.98 5.70 -17.57
C ILE A 22 -21.47 5.47 -17.40
N LEU A 23 -21.06 4.95 -16.23
CA LEU A 23 -19.66 4.67 -15.93
C LEU A 23 -19.06 3.63 -16.87
N THR A 24 -19.85 2.74 -17.48
CA THR A 24 -19.35 1.81 -18.52
C THR A 24 -18.81 2.57 -19.73
N PHE A 25 -19.47 3.66 -20.14
CA PHE A 25 -19.06 4.46 -21.31
C PHE A 25 -18.08 5.59 -20.98
N VAL A 26 -18.00 6.06 -19.73
CA VAL A 26 -17.02 7.09 -19.32
C VAL A 26 -15.60 6.50 -19.28
N PRO A 27 -14.62 7.02 -20.05
CA PRO A 27 -13.26 6.49 -20.01
C PRO A 27 -12.66 6.50 -18.59
N ARG A 28 -11.94 5.43 -18.20
CA ARG A 28 -11.36 5.28 -16.84
C ARG A 28 -10.51 6.47 -16.41
N ARG A 29 -9.83 7.15 -17.35
CA ARG A 29 -9.01 8.34 -17.07
C ARG A 29 -9.78 9.49 -16.41
N TYR A 30 -11.09 9.59 -16.65
CA TYR A 30 -11.96 10.60 -16.05
C TYR A 30 -12.57 10.15 -14.72
N ARG A 31 -12.29 8.93 -14.29
CA ARG A 31 -12.78 8.33 -13.04
C ARG A 31 -11.69 8.22 -11.98
N TYR A 32 -10.48 8.67 -12.27
CA TYR A 32 -9.39 8.62 -11.30
C TYR A 32 -9.58 9.69 -10.22
N LYS A 33 -9.30 9.30 -8.98
CA LYS A 33 -9.04 10.22 -7.88
C LYS A 33 -7.97 11.22 -8.32
N ASP A 34 -8.23 12.51 -8.15
CA ASP A 34 -7.18 13.51 -8.30
C ASP A 34 -6.22 13.43 -7.10
N ILE A 35 -4.94 13.32 -7.41
CA ILE A 35 -3.83 13.18 -6.45
C ILE A 35 -2.78 14.27 -6.64
N LYS A 36 -3.06 15.28 -7.49
CA LYS A 36 -2.14 16.38 -7.71
C LYS A 36 -1.89 17.12 -6.39
N GLY A 37 -0.62 17.33 -6.08
CA GLY A 37 -0.17 17.99 -4.85
C GLY A 37 -0.27 17.14 -3.58
N GLN A 38 -0.84 15.93 -3.63
CA GLN A 38 -0.83 15.02 -2.48
C GLN A 38 0.56 14.41 -2.26
N THR A 39 0.94 14.23 -1.00
CA THR A 39 2.17 13.54 -0.63
C THR A 39 1.92 12.04 -0.52
N VAL A 40 2.66 11.26 -1.32
CA VAL A 40 2.57 9.80 -1.38
C VAL A 40 3.86 9.19 -0.83
N LEU A 41 3.75 8.46 0.27
CA LEU A 41 4.86 7.70 0.85
C LEU A 41 4.82 6.26 0.39
N ILE A 42 5.93 5.74 -0.13
CA ILE A 42 6.05 4.38 -0.64
C ILE A 42 7.22 3.68 0.04
N THR A 43 6.92 2.62 0.79
CA THR A 43 7.96 1.74 1.37
C THR A 43 8.48 0.74 0.34
N GLY A 44 9.76 0.39 0.38
CA GLY A 44 10.38 -0.45 -0.66
C GLY A 44 10.36 0.19 -2.04
N GLY A 45 10.39 1.53 -2.10
CA GLY A 45 10.29 2.29 -3.36
C GLY A 45 11.62 2.42 -4.12
N GLY A 46 12.70 1.84 -3.61
CA GLY A 46 14.01 1.87 -4.23
C GLY A 46 14.15 0.93 -5.43
N CYS A 47 13.24 -0.02 -5.64
CA CYS A 47 13.27 -0.96 -6.77
C CYS A 47 11.88 -1.50 -7.13
N GLY A 48 11.82 -2.35 -8.17
CA GLY A 48 10.66 -3.15 -8.51
C GLY A 48 9.33 -2.38 -8.60
N ILE A 49 8.27 -2.94 -8.01
CA ILE A 49 6.92 -2.35 -8.01
C ILE A 49 6.93 -0.97 -7.33
N GLY A 50 7.62 -0.83 -6.20
CA GLY A 50 7.66 0.43 -5.46
C GLY A 50 8.23 1.59 -6.29
N ARG A 51 9.32 1.34 -7.04
CA ARG A 51 9.89 2.33 -7.99
C ARG A 51 8.90 2.68 -9.09
N LEU A 52 8.25 1.68 -9.70
CA LEU A 52 7.28 1.92 -10.76
C LEU A 52 6.06 2.72 -10.25
N LEU A 53 5.59 2.43 -9.04
CA LEU A 53 4.55 3.21 -8.37
C LEU A 53 5.00 4.65 -8.15
N ALA A 54 6.21 4.88 -7.62
CA ALA A 54 6.76 6.22 -7.42
C ALA A 54 6.74 7.06 -8.70
N LEU A 55 7.23 6.51 -9.81
CA LEU A 55 7.21 7.17 -11.11
C LEU A 55 5.78 7.44 -11.58
N ARG A 56 4.87 6.48 -11.40
CA ARG A 56 3.48 6.62 -11.85
C ARG A 56 2.71 7.66 -11.05
N PHE A 57 2.87 7.70 -9.73
CA PHE A 57 2.28 8.73 -8.87
C PHE A 57 2.83 10.12 -9.23
N ALA A 58 4.14 10.23 -9.47
CA ALA A 58 4.76 11.50 -9.88
C ALA A 58 4.19 12.03 -11.21
N GLN A 59 3.96 11.16 -12.19
CA GLN A 59 3.33 11.52 -13.47
C GLN A 59 1.92 12.10 -13.30
N HIS A 60 1.25 11.81 -12.20
CA HIS A 60 -0.06 12.36 -11.83
C HIS A 60 0.05 13.58 -10.89
N GLY A 61 1.24 14.14 -10.72
CA GLY A 61 1.48 15.38 -9.98
C GLY A 61 1.53 15.23 -8.46
N ALA A 62 1.67 14.00 -7.95
CA ALA A 62 1.90 13.76 -6.53
C ALA A 62 3.36 14.05 -6.15
N ARG A 63 3.57 14.48 -4.89
CA ARG A 63 4.89 14.58 -4.25
C ARG A 63 5.26 13.22 -3.68
N ILE A 64 6.46 12.72 -3.98
CA ILE A 64 6.83 11.33 -3.64
C ILE A 64 7.81 11.28 -2.48
N VAL A 65 7.53 10.43 -1.51
CA VAL A 65 8.46 10.05 -0.44
C VAL A 65 8.81 8.59 -0.60
N VAL A 66 10.07 8.30 -0.88
CA VAL A 66 10.58 6.94 -1.07
C VAL A 66 11.30 6.49 0.19
N TRP A 67 10.78 5.44 0.81
CA TRP A 67 11.46 4.73 1.89
C TRP A 67 12.03 3.42 1.37
N ASP A 68 13.30 3.17 1.67
CA ASP A 68 13.93 1.89 1.35
C ASP A 68 15.06 1.57 2.34
N LEU A 69 15.39 0.29 2.50
CA LEU A 69 16.58 -0.13 3.23
C LEU A 69 17.85 0.24 2.44
N ASN A 70 17.79 0.13 1.11
CA ASN A 70 18.84 0.54 0.19
C ASN A 70 18.66 2.01 -0.22
N LEU A 71 19.37 2.90 0.47
CA LEU A 71 19.32 4.34 0.20
C LEU A 71 19.72 4.69 -1.23
N ASN A 72 20.68 3.99 -1.83
CA ASN A 72 21.12 4.26 -3.20
C ASN A 72 19.99 3.97 -4.20
N GLY A 73 19.27 2.86 -4.01
CA GLY A 73 18.09 2.53 -4.81
C GLY A 73 16.97 3.55 -4.67
N ALA A 74 16.72 4.02 -3.44
CA ALA A 74 15.75 5.10 -3.19
C ALA A 74 16.14 6.42 -3.87
N GLN A 75 17.42 6.80 -3.79
CA GLN A 75 17.96 8.00 -4.45
C GLN A 75 17.89 7.91 -5.98
N GLU A 76 18.11 6.73 -6.55
CA GLU A 76 17.94 6.49 -7.97
C GLU A 76 16.47 6.71 -8.40
N THR A 77 15.50 6.15 -7.65
CA THR A 77 14.08 6.40 -7.89
C THR A 77 13.75 7.90 -7.80
N VAL A 78 14.26 8.61 -6.77
CA VAL A 78 14.06 10.06 -6.63
C VAL A 78 14.63 10.83 -7.81
N LYS A 79 15.83 10.46 -8.28
CA LYS A 79 16.43 11.06 -9.47
C LYS A 79 15.53 10.89 -10.68
N MET A 80 15.04 9.68 -10.94
CA MET A 80 14.13 9.41 -12.06
C MET A 80 12.83 10.23 -11.99
N VAL A 81 12.28 10.45 -10.79
CA VAL A 81 11.10 11.31 -10.60
C VAL A 81 11.44 12.78 -10.91
N LYS A 82 12.57 13.28 -10.41
CA LYS A 82 13.02 14.66 -10.64
C LYS A 82 13.38 14.93 -12.10
N ASP A 83 13.98 13.97 -12.79
CA ASP A 83 14.29 14.03 -14.21
C ASP A 83 13.01 14.15 -15.07
N GLN A 84 11.85 13.72 -14.55
CA GLN A 84 10.52 13.90 -15.16
C GLN A 84 9.79 15.16 -14.68
N GLY A 85 10.45 16.04 -13.92
CA GLY A 85 9.90 17.29 -13.40
C GLY A 85 9.05 17.13 -12.13
N GLY A 86 9.06 15.96 -11.49
CA GLY A 86 8.35 15.70 -10.25
C GLY A 86 9.13 16.10 -8.99
N GLU A 87 8.44 16.14 -7.86
CA GLU A 87 9.03 16.39 -6.54
C GLU A 87 9.18 15.06 -5.78
N ALA A 88 10.38 14.74 -5.30
CA ALA A 88 10.61 13.51 -4.56
C ALA A 88 11.75 13.59 -3.52
N PHE A 89 11.59 12.80 -2.44
CA PHE A 89 12.49 12.70 -1.30
C PHE A 89 12.81 11.23 -1.00
N ALA A 90 14.05 10.94 -0.58
CA ALA A 90 14.49 9.57 -0.25
C ALA A 90 14.92 9.51 1.22
N TYR A 91 14.46 8.48 1.92
CA TYR A 91 14.87 8.19 3.28
C TYR A 91 15.28 6.73 3.41
N ARG A 92 16.38 6.49 4.13
CA ARG A 92 16.75 5.15 4.54
C ARG A 92 15.86 4.72 5.71
N CYS A 93 15.12 3.62 5.57
CA CYS A 93 14.27 3.08 6.63
C CYS A 93 14.24 1.55 6.56
N ASP A 94 14.64 0.88 7.66
CA ASP A 94 14.33 -0.55 7.85
C ASP A 94 12.94 -0.67 8.46
N VAL A 95 11.94 -0.97 7.62
CA VAL A 95 10.54 -1.05 8.06
C VAL A 95 10.27 -2.20 9.03
N SER A 96 11.20 -3.14 9.19
CA SER A 96 11.10 -4.20 10.18
C SER A 96 11.32 -3.70 11.61
N GLN A 97 11.84 -2.48 11.78
CA GLN A 97 12.19 -1.90 13.08
C GLN A 97 11.24 -0.74 13.41
N PRO A 98 10.37 -0.89 14.43
CA PRO A 98 9.37 0.14 14.76
C PRO A 98 10.00 1.51 15.04
N GLN A 99 11.11 1.56 15.78
CA GLN A 99 11.78 2.82 16.10
C GLN A 99 12.31 3.51 14.84
N ALA A 100 12.90 2.77 13.91
CA ALA A 100 13.39 3.33 12.64
C ALA A 100 12.24 3.93 11.81
N VAL A 101 11.06 3.28 11.82
CA VAL A 101 9.84 3.79 11.19
C VAL A 101 9.40 5.11 11.83
N TYR A 102 9.35 5.19 13.16
CA TYR A 102 8.93 6.40 13.86
C TYR A 102 9.91 7.57 13.67
N ASP A 103 11.21 7.29 13.72
CA ASP A 103 12.24 8.31 13.51
C ASP A 103 12.21 8.85 12.06
N ALA A 104 12.05 7.95 11.07
CA ALA A 104 11.91 8.35 9.68
C ALA A 104 10.60 9.12 9.44
N ALA A 105 9.49 8.71 10.07
CA ALA A 105 8.22 9.41 9.96
C ALA A 105 8.30 10.84 10.52
N ALA A 106 8.95 11.03 11.67
CA ALA A 106 9.16 12.35 12.24
C ALA A 106 9.93 13.27 11.29
N LYS A 107 10.98 12.76 10.64
CA LYS A 107 11.74 13.51 9.63
C LYS A 107 10.90 13.86 8.41
N VAL A 108 10.12 12.92 7.89
CA VAL A 108 9.21 13.19 6.75
C VAL A 108 8.20 14.28 7.11
N LYS A 109 7.56 14.19 8.28
CA LYS A 109 6.60 15.20 8.72
C LYS A 109 7.23 16.59 8.86
N GLN A 110 8.48 16.66 9.32
CA GLN A 110 9.22 17.91 9.48
C GLN A 110 9.67 18.50 8.13
N GLU A 111 10.22 17.68 7.24
CA GLU A 111 10.88 18.15 6.01
C GLU A 111 9.94 18.26 4.80
N VAL A 112 8.94 17.39 4.73
CA VAL A 112 8.02 17.25 3.59
C VAL A 112 6.60 17.68 3.94
N GLY A 113 6.19 17.40 5.18
CA GLY A 113 4.84 17.66 5.68
C GLY A 113 3.99 16.39 5.80
N LYS A 114 2.67 16.58 5.79
CA LYS A 114 1.69 15.51 5.94
C LYS A 114 1.79 14.51 4.78
N VAL A 115 1.60 13.23 5.10
CA VAL A 115 1.43 12.13 4.13
C VAL A 115 -0.06 11.88 3.90
N ASP A 116 -0.52 12.06 2.66
CA ASP A 116 -1.92 11.86 2.27
C ASP A 116 -2.20 10.42 1.83
N ILE A 117 -1.20 9.77 1.23
CA ILE A 117 -1.29 8.39 0.77
C ILE A 117 -0.11 7.59 1.30
N LEU A 118 -0.39 6.55 2.08
CA LEU A 118 0.61 5.61 2.57
C LEU A 118 0.53 4.31 1.75
N VAL A 119 1.61 3.97 1.06
CA VAL A 119 1.75 2.73 0.31
C VAL A 119 2.71 1.79 1.03
N ASN A 120 2.15 0.84 1.75
CA ASN A 120 2.87 -0.28 2.36
C ASN A 120 3.23 -1.30 1.29
N ASN A 121 4.39 -1.12 0.67
CA ASN A 121 4.86 -1.93 -0.47
C ASN A 121 6.09 -2.80 -0.16
N ALA A 122 6.92 -2.42 0.82
CA ALA A 122 8.11 -3.19 1.17
C ALA A 122 7.76 -4.66 1.44
N GLY A 123 8.55 -5.56 0.87
CA GLY A 123 8.30 -6.99 0.99
C GLY A 123 9.53 -7.83 0.70
N ILE A 124 9.61 -8.99 1.35
CA ILE A 124 10.63 -10.01 1.11
C ILE A 124 10.00 -11.39 0.98
N VAL A 125 10.73 -12.30 0.35
CA VAL A 125 10.36 -13.70 0.19
C VAL A 125 11.59 -14.58 0.38
N THR A 126 11.40 -15.74 1.01
CA THR A 126 12.45 -16.76 1.23
C THR A 126 12.50 -17.82 0.14
N GLY A 127 11.33 -18.30 -0.33
CA GLY A 127 11.24 -19.31 -1.38
C GLY A 127 11.68 -20.72 -0.98
N LYS A 128 11.65 -21.04 0.31
CA LYS A 128 12.07 -22.34 0.87
C LYS A 128 10.87 -23.16 1.32
N ARG A 129 11.03 -24.49 1.38
CA ARG A 129 10.05 -25.35 2.08
C ARG A 129 10.05 -24.97 3.55
N LEU A 130 8.92 -25.15 4.23
CA LEU A 130 8.77 -24.80 5.65
C LEU A 130 9.90 -25.38 6.51
N LEU A 131 10.20 -26.67 6.36
CA LEU A 131 11.23 -27.35 7.16
C LEU A 131 12.66 -26.92 6.82
N ASP A 132 12.88 -26.34 5.65
CA ASP A 132 14.21 -25.86 5.20
C ASP A 132 14.39 -24.35 5.45
N CYS A 133 13.33 -23.67 5.92
CA CYS A 133 13.32 -22.23 6.13
C CYS A 133 13.83 -21.92 7.54
N PRO A 134 14.95 -21.18 7.69
CA PRO A 134 15.42 -20.79 9.02
C PRO A 134 14.41 -19.91 9.75
N ASP A 135 14.20 -20.15 11.04
CA ASP A 135 13.25 -19.41 11.88
C ASP A 135 13.43 -17.88 11.80
N GLU A 136 14.67 -17.40 11.75
CA GLU A 136 14.98 -15.98 11.62
C GLU A 136 14.45 -15.37 10.32
N LYS A 137 14.46 -16.14 9.24
CA LYS A 137 13.92 -15.69 7.95
C LYS A 137 12.40 -15.67 7.98
N ILE A 138 11.76 -16.66 8.62
CA ILE A 138 10.30 -16.66 8.84
C ILE A 138 9.91 -15.39 9.62
N LYS A 139 10.59 -15.11 10.75
CA LYS A 139 10.34 -13.90 11.55
C LYS A 139 10.50 -12.64 10.72
N LYS A 140 11.62 -12.49 10.00
CA LYS A 140 11.88 -11.32 9.15
C LYS A 140 10.82 -11.14 8.07
N THR A 141 10.29 -12.23 7.48
CA THR A 141 9.19 -12.17 6.51
C THR A 141 7.96 -11.51 7.12
N PHE A 142 7.54 -11.89 8.33
CA PHE A 142 6.43 -11.25 9.03
C PHE A 142 6.73 -9.81 9.46
N GLU A 143 7.95 -9.54 9.93
CA GLU A 143 8.35 -8.21 10.35
C GLU A 143 8.24 -7.20 9.19
N VAL A 144 8.67 -7.58 7.99
CA VAL A 144 8.66 -6.71 6.80
C VAL A 144 7.29 -6.70 6.11
N ASN A 145 6.69 -7.86 5.88
CA ASN A 145 5.50 -7.98 5.02
C ASN A 145 4.18 -7.72 5.76
N SER A 146 4.19 -7.73 7.10
CA SER A 146 2.97 -7.64 7.91
C SER A 146 3.11 -6.60 9.01
N LEU A 147 4.05 -6.80 9.95
CA LEU A 147 4.19 -5.91 11.11
C LEU A 147 4.55 -4.48 10.72
N ALA A 148 5.38 -4.30 9.68
CA ALA A 148 5.68 -2.99 9.10
C ALA A 148 4.44 -2.13 8.84
N HIS A 149 3.32 -2.73 8.39
CA HIS A 149 2.09 -2.03 8.07
C HIS A 149 1.45 -1.40 9.33
N PHE A 150 1.58 -2.07 10.48
CA PHE A 150 1.09 -1.54 11.75
C PHE A 150 1.90 -0.32 12.17
N TRP A 151 3.23 -0.39 12.08
CA TRP A 151 4.09 0.72 12.53
C TRP A 151 3.93 1.95 11.64
N THR A 152 3.91 1.77 10.32
CA THR A 152 3.71 2.88 9.37
C THR A 152 2.32 3.47 9.51
N CYS A 153 1.27 2.63 9.66
CA CYS A 153 -0.08 3.11 9.92
C CYS A 153 -0.14 3.92 11.22
N LYS A 154 0.42 3.42 12.33
CA LYS A 154 0.49 4.17 13.60
C LYS A 154 1.25 5.50 13.46
N ALA A 155 2.21 5.59 12.56
CA ALA A 155 2.99 6.81 12.35
C ALA A 155 2.23 7.89 11.54
N PHE A 156 1.41 7.49 10.56
CA PHE A 156 0.80 8.42 9.59
C PHE A 156 -0.72 8.55 9.69
N LEU A 157 -1.42 7.53 10.17
CA LEU A 157 -2.88 7.55 10.31
C LEU A 157 -3.41 8.69 11.21
N PRO A 158 -2.76 9.06 12.33
CA PRO A 158 -3.26 10.17 13.16
C PRO A 158 -3.45 11.49 12.40
N ASP A 159 -2.56 11.81 11.46
CA ASP A 159 -2.66 13.05 10.65
C ASP A 159 -3.78 12.93 9.59
N MET A 160 -4.06 11.71 9.12
CA MET A 160 -5.20 11.44 8.23
C MET A 160 -6.52 11.54 8.98
N MET A 161 -6.59 11.02 10.21
CA MET A 161 -7.77 11.11 11.10
C MET A 161 -8.07 12.55 11.49
N ALA A 162 -7.05 13.37 11.77
CA ALA A 162 -7.22 14.78 12.14
C ALA A 162 -7.98 15.60 11.07
N GLU A 163 -7.86 15.23 9.80
CA GLU A 163 -8.57 15.88 8.69
C GLU A 163 -9.68 15.02 8.10
N ASN A 164 -9.92 13.83 8.66
CA ASN A 164 -10.72 12.77 8.06
C ASN A 164 -10.45 12.65 6.55
N LYS A 165 -9.17 12.48 6.18
CA LYS A 165 -8.77 12.40 4.77
C LYS A 165 -7.44 11.70 4.65
N GLY A 166 -7.43 10.61 3.89
CA GLY A 166 -6.22 9.84 3.63
C GLY A 166 -6.47 8.64 2.73
N HIS A 167 -5.40 7.94 2.37
CA HIS A 167 -5.51 6.67 1.68
C HIS A 167 -4.38 5.73 2.11
N ILE A 168 -4.73 4.59 2.72
CA ILE A 168 -3.80 3.53 3.07
C ILE A 168 -3.89 2.43 2.00
N VAL A 169 -2.75 2.04 1.47
CA VAL A 169 -2.62 1.02 0.44
C VAL A 169 -1.66 -0.06 0.91
N SER A 170 -2.17 -1.28 1.05
CA SER A 170 -1.37 -2.47 1.36
C SER A 170 -1.10 -3.28 0.10
N ILE A 171 0.18 -3.39 -0.31
CA ILE A 171 0.59 -4.29 -1.38
C ILE A 171 0.76 -5.69 -0.81
N ALA A 172 -0.28 -6.49 -0.96
CA ALA A 172 -0.30 -7.89 -0.58
C ALA A 172 0.26 -8.74 -1.75
N SER A 173 -0.50 -9.76 -2.16
CA SER A 173 -0.21 -10.65 -3.29
C SER A 173 -1.43 -11.54 -3.52
N LEU A 174 -1.54 -12.23 -4.66
CA LEU A 174 -2.45 -13.38 -4.77
C LEU A 174 -2.20 -14.40 -3.64
N ALA A 175 -0.95 -14.49 -3.16
CA ALA A 175 -0.57 -15.28 -1.99
C ALA A 175 -1.22 -14.83 -0.67
N GLY A 176 -1.95 -13.71 -0.65
CA GLY A 176 -2.80 -13.28 0.47
C GLY A 176 -4.21 -13.89 0.45
N TYR A 177 -4.57 -14.61 -0.61
CA TYR A 177 -5.84 -15.34 -0.71
C TYR A 177 -5.66 -16.84 -0.93
N THR A 178 -4.47 -17.29 -1.36
CA THR A 178 -4.18 -18.70 -1.58
C THR A 178 -2.74 -19.07 -1.19
N GLY A 179 -2.56 -20.31 -0.76
CA GLY A 179 -1.25 -20.87 -0.46
C GLY A 179 -0.49 -21.29 -1.71
N ALA A 180 0.85 -21.30 -1.62
CA ALA A 180 1.72 -21.80 -2.68
C ALA A 180 2.88 -22.61 -2.09
N VAL A 181 3.36 -23.58 -2.87
CA VAL A 181 4.48 -24.45 -2.49
C VAL A 181 5.74 -23.60 -2.28
N ARG A 182 6.50 -23.90 -1.22
CA ARG A 182 7.74 -23.19 -0.82
C ARG A 182 7.56 -21.70 -0.47
N LEU A 183 6.34 -21.29 -0.15
CA LEU A 183 5.99 -19.91 0.22
C LEU A 183 5.16 -19.85 1.50
N THR A 184 5.32 -20.81 2.42
CA THR A 184 4.47 -20.90 3.62
C THR A 184 4.53 -19.64 4.48
N ASP A 185 5.72 -19.13 4.77
CA ASP A 185 5.92 -17.87 5.52
C ASP A 185 5.43 -16.66 4.72
N TYR A 186 5.73 -16.61 3.42
CA TYR A 186 5.31 -15.53 2.54
C TYR A 186 3.79 -15.43 2.41
N CYS A 187 3.11 -16.53 2.06
CA CYS A 187 1.65 -16.60 2.01
C CYS A 187 1.06 -16.17 3.33
N ALA A 188 1.45 -16.78 4.45
CA ALA A 188 0.92 -16.42 5.76
C ALA A 188 1.08 -14.91 6.08
N SER A 189 2.24 -14.33 5.74
CA SER A 189 2.48 -12.89 5.90
C SER A 189 1.57 -12.01 5.02
N LYS A 190 1.24 -12.46 3.80
CA LYS A 190 0.36 -11.73 2.87
C LYS A 190 -1.12 -11.90 3.23
N PHE A 191 -1.54 -13.03 3.79
CA PHE A 191 -2.86 -13.16 4.42
C PHE A 191 -2.98 -12.21 5.61
N ALA A 192 -1.93 -12.09 6.44
CA ALA A 192 -1.92 -11.13 7.54
C ALA A 192 -2.03 -9.68 7.06
N ALA A 193 -1.40 -9.31 5.93
CA ALA A 193 -1.55 -7.98 5.34
C ALA A 193 -2.98 -7.71 4.83
N VAL A 194 -3.66 -8.70 4.26
CA VAL A 194 -5.08 -8.59 3.87
C VAL A 194 -5.94 -8.39 5.11
N GLY A 195 -5.78 -9.24 6.13
CA GLY A 195 -6.56 -9.15 7.37
C GLY A 195 -6.33 -7.84 8.14
N PHE A 196 -5.09 -7.32 8.14
CA PHE A 196 -4.78 -6.00 8.70
C PHE A 196 -5.61 -4.90 8.05
N GLU A 197 -5.62 -4.87 6.71
CA GLU A 197 -6.30 -3.81 5.96
C GLU A 197 -7.84 -3.92 6.09
N GLU A 198 -8.38 -5.14 6.13
CA GLU A 198 -9.80 -5.38 6.38
C GLU A 198 -10.23 -4.94 7.78
N SER A 199 -9.48 -5.31 8.82
CA SER A 199 -9.77 -4.89 10.20
C SER A 199 -9.72 -3.38 10.35
N LEU A 200 -8.63 -2.76 9.88
CA LEU A 200 -8.44 -1.30 9.97
C LEU A 200 -9.56 -0.53 9.28
N ARG A 201 -10.01 -1.00 8.10
CA ARG A 201 -11.13 -0.37 7.39
C ARG A 201 -12.42 -0.38 8.20
N LEU A 202 -12.71 -1.49 8.88
CA LEU A 202 -13.90 -1.61 9.72
C LEU A 202 -13.82 -0.71 10.95
N GLU A 203 -12.65 -0.64 11.59
CA GLU A 203 -12.39 0.28 12.70
C GLU A 203 -12.66 1.72 12.29
N LEU A 204 -12.04 2.19 11.20
CA LEU A 204 -12.21 3.55 10.67
C LEU A 204 -13.68 3.85 10.31
N HIS A 205 -14.39 2.89 9.71
CA HIS A 205 -15.79 3.07 9.36
C HIS A 205 -16.70 3.22 10.59
N VAL A 206 -16.52 2.36 11.59
CA VAL A 206 -17.30 2.39 12.85
C VAL A 206 -17.03 3.68 13.64
N GLU A 207 -15.79 4.18 13.60
CA GLU A 207 -15.41 5.44 14.24
C GLU A 207 -15.81 6.69 13.43
N GLY A 208 -16.35 6.53 12.23
CA GLY A 208 -16.87 7.63 11.41
C GLY A 208 -15.86 8.26 10.44
N TYR A 209 -14.68 7.69 10.28
CA TYR A 209 -13.63 8.16 9.36
C TYR A 209 -13.85 7.68 7.91
N ASN A 210 -15.01 8.00 7.34
CA ASN A 210 -15.45 7.49 6.03
C ASN A 210 -14.65 8.02 4.82
N GLU A 211 -13.85 9.07 5.02
CA GLU A 211 -13.07 9.72 3.97
C GLU A 211 -11.58 9.29 4.00
N ILE A 212 -11.22 8.36 4.88
CA ILE A 212 -9.94 7.65 4.84
C ILE A 212 -10.15 6.34 4.08
N ILE A 213 -9.59 6.29 2.88
CA ILE A 213 -9.74 5.15 1.98
C ILE A 213 -8.72 4.07 2.35
N SER A 214 -9.13 2.81 2.25
CA SER A 214 -8.28 1.64 2.45
C SER A 214 -8.32 0.77 1.20
N SER A 215 -7.15 0.36 0.70
CA SER A 215 -7.03 -0.51 -0.49
C SER A 215 -6.03 -1.63 -0.26
N VAL A 216 -6.44 -2.86 -0.60
CA VAL A 216 -5.51 -3.99 -0.75
C VAL A 216 -5.25 -4.20 -2.23
N VAL A 217 -3.98 -4.25 -2.62
CA VAL A 217 -3.58 -4.67 -3.97
C VAL A 217 -2.98 -6.07 -3.88
N CYS A 218 -3.53 -7.02 -4.64
CA CYS A 218 -3.06 -8.41 -4.67
C CYS A 218 -2.50 -8.77 -6.05
N PRO A 219 -1.25 -8.39 -6.38
CA PRO A 219 -0.66 -8.75 -7.65
C PRO A 219 -0.47 -10.26 -7.82
N TYR A 220 -0.58 -10.72 -9.05
CA TYR A 220 -0.02 -12.01 -9.47
C TYR A 220 1.50 -11.91 -9.66
N PHE A 221 2.18 -12.97 -10.11
CA PHE A 221 3.62 -12.92 -10.35
C PHE A 221 3.97 -11.76 -11.31
N ILE A 222 4.81 -10.85 -10.83
CA ILE A 222 5.39 -9.77 -11.63
C ILE A 222 6.89 -9.96 -11.64
N ASN A 223 7.49 -9.87 -12.82
CA ASN A 223 8.93 -9.91 -12.97
C ASN A 223 9.57 -8.58 -12.51
N THR A 224 9.85 -8.48 -11.22
CA THR A 224 10.48 -7.30 -10.58
C THR A 224 11.74 -7.67 -9.78
N GLY A 225 12.27 -8.89 -9.96
CA GLY A 225 13.43 -9.41 -9.25
C GLY A 225 13.16 -10.01 -7.86
N MET A 226 11.99 -9.73 -7.25
CA MET A 226 11.64 -10.23 -5.90
C MET A 226 11.64 -11.77 -5.82
N PHE A 227 11.26 -12.45 -6.90
CA PHE A 227 11.15 -13.91 -6.97
C PHE A 227 12.36 -14.57 -7.65
N ASP A 228 13.45 -13.83 -7.91
CA ASP A 228 14.64 -14.39 -8.54
C ASP A 228 15.23 -15.48 -7.64
N GLY A 229 15.28 -16.72 -8.15
CA GLY A 229 15.72 -17.90 -7.41
C GLY A 229 14.63 -18.66 -6.65
N VAL A 230 13.38 -18.17 -6.64
CA VAL A 230 12.22 -18.93 -6.16
C VAL A 230 11.77 -19.90 -7.24
N ASN A 231 11.79 -21.20 -6.94
CA ASN A 231 11.28 -22.24 -7.83
C ASN A 231 10.07 -22.90 -7.15
N SER A 232 8.86 -22.64 -7.65
CA SER A 232 7.61 -23.12 -7.08
C SER A 232 7.29 -24.60 -7.36
N GLY A 233 8.17 -25.32 -8.05
CA GLY A 233 7.94 -26.68 -8.54
C GLY A 233 7.73 -26.69 -10.04
#